data_AF-A0A1H8U2Q3-F1
#
_entry.id   AF-A0A1H8U2Q3-F1
#
_cell.length_a   1.000
_cell.length_b   1.000
_cell.length_c   1.000
_cell.angle_alpha   90.00
_cell.angle_beta   90.00
_cell.angle_gamma   90.00
#
_symmetry.space_group_name_H-M   'P 1'
#
loop_
_entity.id
_entity.type
_entity.pdbx_description
1 polymer ?
#
loop_
_entity_poly.entity_id
_entity_poly.type
_entity_poly.pdbx_seq_one_letter_code
_entity_poly.pdbx_strand_id
1 'polypeptide(L)' 'MYCLIKEWPNKMATLMTEDGVVLWTFSNIEEARTVWHEWCSLHKDSMANQIGALD' A
#
# COMPACT_ATOMS: atom_id res chain seq x y z
N MET A 1 7.03 5.17 -4.28
CA MET A 1 6.59 3.80 -4.61
C MET A 1 5.07 3.80 -4.65
N TYR A 2 4.45 3.56 -5.80
CA TYR A 2 2.99 3.48 -5.93
C TYR A 2 2.59 2.00 -5.96
N CYS A 3 1.73 1.59 -5.04
CA CYS A 3 1.11 0.27 -5.08
C CYS A 3 -0.39 0.42 -5.34
N LEU A 4 -0.95 -0.60 -5.98
CA LEU A 4 -2.33 -0.69 -6.38
C LEU A 4 -2.99 -1.78 -5.55
N ILE A 5 -4.18 -1.50 -5.03
CA ILE A 5 -5.03 -2.51 -4.41
C ILE A 5 -6.10 -2.88 -5.43
N LYS A 6 -6.09 -4.15 -5.85
CA LYS A 6 -7.11 -4.74 -6.71
C LYS A 6 -8.07 -5.58 -5.90
N GLU A 7 -9.35 -5.24 -5.92
CA GLU A 7 -10.42 -6.07 -5.36
C GLU A 7 -10.88 -7.11 -6.37
N TRP A 8 -11.10 -8.33 -5.90
CA TRP A 8 -11.59 -9.46 -6.67
C TRP A 8 -13.07 -9.75 -6.32
N PRO A 9 -13.84 -10.34 -7.25
CA PRO A 9 -15.25 -10.62 -7.03
C PRO A 9 -15.53 -11.61 -5.89
N ASN A 10 -14.52 -12.32 -5.41
CA ASN A 10 -14.58 -13.22 -4.25
C ASN A 10 -14.26 -12.52 -2.92
N LYS A 11 -14.29 -11.17 -2.88
CA LYS A 11 -13.91 -10.31 -1.75
C LYS A 11 -12.42 -10.28 -1.42
N MET A 12 -11.59 -11.08 -2.08
CA MET A 12 -10.15 -11.00 -1.91
C MET A 12 -9.61 -9.68 -2.45
N ALA A 13 -8.48 -9.24 -1.92
CA ALA A 13 -7.80 -8.06 -2.39
C ALA A 13 -6.33 -8.34 -2.59
N THR A 14 -5.76 -7.86 -3.69
CA THR A 14 -4.35 -8.03 -4.00
C THR A 14 -3.66 -6.69 -4.03
N LEU A 15 -2.59 -6.57 -3.25
CA LEU A 15 -1.65 -5.47 -3.35
C LEU A 15 -0.60 -5.83 -4.39
N MET A 16 -0.48 -4.98 -5.41
CA MET A 16 0.46 -5.17 -6.52
C MET A 16 1.18 -3.87 -6.85
N THR A 17 2.34 -3.98 -7.44
CA THR A 17 3.06 -2.82 -7.99
C THR A 17 2.45 -2.39 -9.32
N GLU A 18 2.80 -1.19 -9.79
CA GLU A 18 2.41 -0.71 -11.12
C GLU A 18 2.89 -1.62 -12.25
N ASP A 19 3.99 -2.35 -12.03
CA ASP A 19 4.54 -3.36 -12.95
C ASP A 19 3.70 -4.66 -13.00
N GLY A 20 2.64 -4.75 -12.20
CA GLY A 20 1.78 -5.93 -12.11
C GLY A 20 2.33 -7.04 -11.22
N VAL A 21 3.45 -6.81 -10.52
CA VAL A 21 4.00 -7.77 -9.56
C VAL A 21 3.12 -7.79 -8.31
N VAL A 22 2.57 -8.97 -8.00
CA VAL A 22 1.78 -9.20 -6.79
C VAL A 22 2.71 -9.26 -5.58
N LEU A 23 2.51 -8.32 -4.65
CA LEU A 23 3.23 -8.28 -3.38
C LEU A 23 2.55 -9.14 -2.34
N TRP A 24 1.22 -8.97 -2.20
CA TRP A 24 0.45 -9.64 -1.18
C TRP A 24 -0.99 -9.84 -1.63
N THR A 25 -1.56 -10.99 -1.30
CA THR A 25 -2.99 -11.26 -1.48
C THR A 25 -3.65 -11.45 -0.12
N PHE A 26 -4.73 -10.71 0.09
CA PHE A 26 -5.55 -10.70 1.29
C PHE A 26 -6.90 -11.35 0.98
N SER A 27 -7.49 -11.96 2.01
CA SER A 27 -8.81 -12.58 1.90
C SER A 27 -9.95 -11.55 1.87
N ASN A 28 -9.69 -10.33 2.35
CA ASN A 28 -10.62 -9.21 2.35
C ASN A 28 -9.94 -7.88 1.99
N ILE A 29 -10.72 -6.98 1.38
CA ILE A 29 -10.30 -5.61 1.05
C ILE A 29 -10.00 -4.75 2.28
N GLU A 30 -10.69 -5.00 3.39
CA GLU A 30 -10.53 -4.24 4.63
C GLU A 30 -9.13 -4.45 5.21
N GLU A 31 -8.65 -5.69 5.25
CA GLU A 31 -7.28 -6.00 5.68
C GLU A 31 -6.25 -5.38 4.75
N ALA A 32 -6.46 -5.48 3.43
CA ALA A 32 -5.56 -4.88 2.44
C ALA A 32 -5.46 -3.35 2.61
N ARG A 33 -6.58 -2.68 2.90
CA ARG A 33 -6.60 -1.23 3.16
C ARG A 33 -5.89 -0.87 4.45
N THR A 34 -6.10 -1.61 5.53
CA THR A 34 -5.41 -1.37 6.81
C THR A 34 -3.90 -1.52 6.64
N VAL A 35 -3.44 -2.62 6.05
CA VAL A 35 -2.00 -2.86 5.81
C VAL A 35 -1.41 -1.80 4.90
N TRP A 36 -2.12 -1.40 3.84
CA TRP A 36 -1.66 -0.33 2.97
C TRP A 36 -1.58 1.02 3.69
N HIS A 37 -2.57 1.33 4.54
CA HIS A 37 -2.60 2.57 5.31
C HIS A 37 -1.45 2.61 6.33
N GLU A 38 -1.21 1.51 7.05
CA GLU A 38 -0.08 1.41 7.99
C GLU A 38 1.26 1.49 7.27
N TRP A 39 1.42 0.77 6.15
CA TRP A 39 2.63 0.84 5.32
C TRP A 39 2.87 2.26 4.81
N CYS A 40 1.84 2.92 4.30
CA CYS A 40 1.91 4.29 3.83
C CYS A 40 2.25 5.27 4.97
N SER A 41 1.72 5.04 6.18
CA SER A 41 2.03 5.85 7.36
C SER A 41 3.49 5.69 7.78
N LEU A 42 4.01 4.46 7.82
CA LEU A 42 5.42 4.19 8.13
C LEU A 42 6.37 4.79 7.08
N HIS A 43 6.00 4.72 5.80
CA HIS A 43 6.75 5.36 4.73
C HIS A 43 6.62 6.89 4.74
N LYS A 44 5.48 7.45 5.16
CA LYS A 44 5.30 8.89 5.34
C LYS A 44 6.15 9.43 6.47
N ASP A 45 6.27 8.71 7.59
CA ASP A 45 7.14 9.11 8.70
C ASP A 45 8.62 9.10 8.26
N SER A 46 9.00 8.12 7.44
CA SER A 46 10.33 8.04 6.83
C SER A 46 10.58 9.16 5.80
N MET A 47 9.57 9.56 5.02
CA MET A 47 9.65 10.68 4.06
C MET A 47 9.53 12.06 4.73
N ALA A 48 8.81 12.19 5.84
CA ALA A 48 8.69 13.44 6.60
C ALA A 48 10.05 13.86 7.19
N ASN A 49 10.92 12.89 7.51
CA ASN A 49 12.31 13.15 7.88
C ASN A 49 13.21 13.53 6.68
N GLN A 50 12.72 13.39 5.43
CA GLN A 50 13.41 13.84 4.21
C GLN A 50 12.76 15.08 3.55
N ILE A 51 11.58 15.51 3.97
CA ILE A 51 10.94 16.79 3.57
C ILE A 51 10.94 17.76 4.76
N GLY A 52 12.07 17.81 5.46
CA GLY A 52 12.46 18.87 6.40
C GLY A 52 13.76 19.56 5.98
N ALA A 53 14.12 19.48 4.70
CA ALA A 53 15.34 20.08 4.15
C ALA A 53 15.08 20.66 2.75
N LEU A 54 13.99 21.41 2.57
CA LEU A 54 13.86 22.40 1.50
C LEU A 54 13.09 23.60 2.06
N ASP A 55 13.87 24.56 2.55
CA ASP A 55 13.61 25.98 2.88
C ASP A 55 12.30 26.35 3.62
#